data_AF-A0A8T4QFK0-F1
#
_entry.id   AF-A0A8T4QFK0-F1
#
_cell.length_a   1.000
_cell.length_b   1.000
_cell.length_c   1.000
_cell.angle_alpha   90.00
_cell.angle_beta   90.00
_cell.angle_gamma   90.00
#
_symmetry.space_group_name_H-M   'P 1'
#
loop_
_entity.id
_entity.type
_entity.pdbx_description
1 polymer ?
#
loop_
_entity_poly.entity_id
_entity_poly.type
_entity_poly.pdbx_seq_one_letter_code
_entity_poly.pdbx_strand_id
1 'polypeptide(L)'
;MNITIRDVNSNLWRELKIETVKEGMTIGQAINLALENWIREHRKRINGDKMKSFWDLKPVKYEGKDAGHLSMKVDEALYGWKS
;
A
#
# COMPACT_ATOMS: atom_id res chain seq x y z
N MET A 1 28.51 -4.78 -8.45
CA MET A 1 27.78 -4.01 -9.48
C MET A 1 28.09 -2.53 -9.26
N ASN A 2 28.56 -1.81 -10.26
CA ASN A 2 28.88 -0.38 -10.14
C ASN A 2 27.73 0.44 -10.74
N ILE A 3 27.17 1.37 -9.98
CA ILE A 3 26.04 2.22 -10.39
C ILE A 3 26.49 3.67 -10.24
N THR A 4 26.45 4.42 -11.33
CA THR A 4 26.78 5.85 -11.35
C THR A 4 25.50 6.66 -11.46
N ILE A 5 25.26 7.53 -10.49
CA ILE A 5 24.12 8.44 -10.48
C ILE A 5 24.60 9.81 -10.99
N ARG A 6 23.95 10.33 -12.04
CA ARG A 6 24.25 11.65 -12.61
C ARG A 6 23.21 12.67 -12.17
N ASP A 7 23.53 13.95 -12.34
CA ASP A 7 22.61 15.08 -12.09
C ASP A 7 22.09 15.19 -10.65
N VAL A 8 22.90 14.76 -9.68
CA VAL A 8 22.58 14.93 -8.26
C VAL A 8 22.81 16.38 -7.85
N ASN A 9 21.81 17.00 -7.23
CA ASN A 9 21.95 18.32 -6.63
C ASN A 9 23.06 18.31 -5.56
N SER A 10 24.07 19.16 -5.72
CA SER A 10 25.25 19.22 -4.86
C SER A 10 24.94 19.54 -3.40
N ASN A 11 23.90 20.35 -3.14
CA ASN A 11 23.52 20.74 -1.79
C ASN A 11 22.87 19.57 -1.05
N LEU A 12 21.92 18.89 -1.69
CA LEU A 12 21.28 17.69 -1.15
C LEU A 12 22.30 16.55 -0.93
N TRP A 13 23.26 16.41 -1.84
CA TRP A 13 24.33 15.43 -1.68
C TRP A 13 25.20 15.71 -0.45
N ARG A 14 25.46 16.99 -0.16
CA ARG A 14 26.24 17.39 1.02
C ARG A 14 25.47 17.11 2.31
N GLU A 15 24.19 17.46 2.36
CA GLU A 15 23.33 17.17 3.51
C GLU A 15 23.19 15.68 3.75
N LEU A 16 22.94 14.89 2.70
CA LEU A 16 22.88 13.44 2.79
C LEU A 16 24.16 12.89 3.42
N LYS A 17 25.34 13.31 2.96
CA LYS A 17 26.61 12.86 3.54
C LYS A 17 26.76 13.23 5.01
N ILE A 18 26.35 14.43 5.40
CA ILE A 18 26.40 14.88 6.80
C ILE A 18 25.54 13.96 7.66
N GLU A 19 24.29 13.74 7.28
CA GLU A 19 23.39 12.91 8.11
C GLU A 19 23.75 11.42 8.07
N THR A 20 24.27 10.94 6.96
CA THR A 20 24.79 9.57 6.87
C THR A 20 25.93 9.33 7.87
N VAL A 21 26.83 10.31 8.02
CA VAL A 21 27.92 10.24 9.01
C VAL A 21 27.39 10.33 10.44
N LYS A 22 26.40 11.20 10.72
CA LYS A 22 25.81 11.31 12.07
C LYS A 22 25.12 10.01 12.51
N GLU A 23 24.46 9.33 11.58
CA GLU A 23 23.76 8.06 11.84
C GLU A 23 24.69 6.84 11.81
N GLY A 24 25.99 7.03 11.52
CA GLY A 24 26.95 5.93 11.43
C GLY A 24 26.69 4.97 10.27
N MET A 25 26.00 5.42 9.23
CA MET A 25 25.66 4.63 8.05
C MET A 25 26.67 4.83 6.92
N THR A 26 26.70 3.89 5.97
CA THR A 26 27.40 4.09 4.70
C THR A 26 26.54 4.89 3.73
N ILE A 27 27.17 5.65 2.83
CA ILE A 27 26.47 6.40 1.78
C ILE A 27 25.55 5.49 0.95
N GLY A 28 25.96 4.26 0.66
CA GLY A 28 25.14 3.31 -0.08
C GLY A 28 23.88 2.90 0.69
N GLN A 29 23.97 2.69 2.01
CA GLN A 29 22.81 2.39 2.85
C GLN A 29 21.83 3.57 2.89
N ALA A 30 22.34 4.80 3.04
CA ALA A 30 21.50 5.99 3.03
C ALA A 30 20.77 6.18 1.68
N ILE A 31 21.46 5.92 0.56
CA ILE A 31 20.84 5.95 -0.77
C ILE A 31 19.76 4.88 -0.91
N ASN A 32 20.03 3.65 -0.47
CA ASN A 32 19.04 2.57 -0.52
C ASN A 32 17.79 2.91 0.30
N LEU A 33 17.97 3.45 1.52
CA LEU A 33 16.88 3.89 2.38
C LEU A 33 16.06 5.00 1.71
N ALA A 34 16.73 6.00 1.12
CA ALA A 34 16.08 7.09 0.42
C ALA A 34 15.27 6.58 -0.80
N LEU A 35 15.84 5.66 -1.58
CA LEU A 35 15.16 5.05 -2.72
C LEU A 35 13.96 4.21 -2.29
N GLU A 36 14.09 3.41 -1.23
CA GLU A 36 12.99 2.61 -0.70
C GLU A 36 11.83 3.49 -0.24
N ASN A 37 12.15 4.55 0.52
CA ASN A 37 11.15 5.54 0.96
C ASN A 37 10.47 6.21 -0.23
N TRP A 38 11.24 6.64 -1.24
CA TRP A 38 10.69 7.27 -2.43
C TRP A 38 9.78 6.33 -3.24
N ILE A 39 10.22 5.08 -3.49
CA ILE A 39 9.40 4.07 -4.18
C ILE A 39 8.11 3.79 -3.40
N ARG A 40 8.21 3.65 -2.08
CA ARG A 40 7.06 3.38 -1.22
C ARG A 40 6.05 4.52 -1.26
N GLU A 41 6.51 5.76 -1.14
CA GLU A 41 5.65 6.95 -1.25
C GLU A 41 5.06 7.10 -2.65
N HIS A 42 5.86 6.89 -3.69
CA HIS A 42 5.41 7.02 -5.07
C HIS A 42 4.34 5.97 -5.38
N ARG A 43 4.53 4.72 -4.94
CA ARG A 43 3.51 3.68 -5.03
C ARG A 43 2.27 4.01 -4.22
N LYS A 44 2.40 4.60 -3.03
CA LYS A 44 1.24 5.07 -2.24
C LYS A 44 0.49 6.18 -2.96
N ARG A 45 1.16 7.11 -3.64
CA ARG A 45 0.48 8.14 -4.44
C ARG A 45 -0.25 7.52 -5.64
N ILE A 46 0.43 6.66 -6.40
CA ILE A 46 -0.15 6.01 -7.58
C ILE A 46 -1.29 5.04 -7.24
N ASN A 47 -1.16 4.29 -6.14
CA ASN A 47 -2.15 3.29 -5.73
C ASN A 47 -3.16 3.81 -4.70
N GLY A 48 -2.87 4.93 -4.03
CA GLY A 48 -3.78 5.58 -3.07
C GLY A 48 -4.93 6.32 -3.76
N ASP A 49 -4.71 6.78 -5.00
CA ASP A 49 -5.79 7.28 -5.88
C ASP A 49 -6.53 6.17 -6.62
N LYS A 50 -6.07 4.92 -6.54
CA LYS A 50 -6.96 3.77 -6.71
C LYS A 50 -7.73 3.58 -5.41
N MET A 51 -8.48 4.61 -4.99
CA MET A 51 -9.80 4.33 -4.43
C MET A 51 -10.39 3.29 -5.35
N LYS A 52 -10.55 2.05 -4.85
CA LYS A 52 -11.33 1.05 -5.56
C LYS A 52 -12.56 1.79 -6.01
N SER A 53 -12.71 1.99 -7.32
CA SER A 53 -13.84 2.72 -7.84
C SER A 53 -15.07 2.05 -7.22
N PHE A 54 -16.13 2.79 -6.90
CA PHE A 54 -17.37 2.15 -6.41
C PHE A 54 -17.79 0.99 -7.34
N TRP A 55 -17.40 1.08 -8.61
CA TRP A 55 -17.54 0.10 -9.69
C TRP A 55 -16.55 -1.09 -9.68
N ASP A 56 -15.43 -1.02 -8.96
CA ASP A 56 -14.43 -2.10 -8.80
C ASP A 56 -14.74 -3.03 -7.60
N LEU A 57 -15.75 -2.69 -6.80
CA LEU A 57 -16.30 -3.60 -5.80
C LEU A 57 -17.04 -4.71 -6.55
N LYS A 58 -16.35 -5.83 -6.80
CA LYS A 58 -17.02 -7.06 -7.20
C LYS A 58 -18.07 -7.39 -6.14
N PRO A 59 -19.35 -7.58 -6.50
CA PRO A 59 -20.33 -8.05 -5.55
C PRO A 59 -19.81 -9.35 -4.94
N VAL A 60 -19.92 -9.47 -3.62
CA VAL A 60 -19.57 -10.69 -2.89
C VAL A 60 -20.34 -11.83 -3.56
N LYS A 61 -19.65 -12.65 -4.35
CA LYS A 61 -20.23 -13.89 -4.87
C LYS A 61 -20.29 -14.82 -3.68
N TYR A 62 -21.48 -15.00 -3.12
CA TYR A 62 -21.76 -16.08 -2.20
C TYR A 62 -21.72 -17.39 -2.99
N GLU A 63 -20.52 -17.95 -3.20
CA GLU A 63 -20.35 -19.30 -3.74
C GLU A 63 -20.58 -20.31 -2.61
N GLY A 64 -21.81 -20.82 -2.55
CA GLY A 64 -22.20 -21.90 -1.65
C GLY A 64 -23.65 -22.30 -1.93
N LYS A 65 -23.96 -23.58 -1.70
CA LYS A 65 -25.30 -24.19 -1.90
C LYS A 65 -26.45 -23.49 -1.14
N ASP A 66 -26.11 -22.55 -0.25
CA ASP A 66 -27.03 -21.82 0.62
C ASP A 66 -27.39 -20.40 0.11
N ALA A 67 -26.91 -19.99 -1.08
CA ALA A 67 -27.21 -18.67 -1.63
C ALA A 67 -28.71 -18.43 -1.84
N GLY A 68 -29.50 -19.50 -2.05
CA GLY A 68 -30.95 -19.44 -2.16
C GLY A 68 -31.71 -19.26 -0.83
N HIS A 69 -31.05 -19.44 0.32
CA HIS A 69 -31.68 -19.38 1.64
C HIS A 69 -31.27 -18.13 2.45
N LEU A 70 -30.55 -17.19 1.81
CA LEU A 70 -30.07 -15.98 2.46
C LEU A 70 -31.22 -15.05 2.89
N SER A 71 -32.29 -14.91 2.10
CA SER A 71 -33.45 -14.13 2.53
C SER A 71 -34.14 -14.80 3.73
N MET A 72 -34.22 -16.13 3.72
CA MET A 72 -34.84 -16.91 4.78
C MET A 72 -34.07 -16.79 6.11
N LYS A 73 -32.73 -16.79 6.07
CA LYS A 73 -31.88 -16.55 7.26
C LYS A 73 -31.94 -15.11 7.76
N VAL A 74 -32.06 -14.13 6.85
CA VAL A 74 -32.24 -12.72 7.23
C VAL A 74 -33.62 -12.52 7.85
N ASP A 75 -34.68 -13.09 7.26
CA ASP A 75 -36.03 -13.04 7.79
C ASP A 75 -36.14 -13.77 9.13
N GLU A 76 -35.46 -14.90 9.32
CA GLU A 76 -35.39 -15.61 10.61
C GLU A 76 -34.69 -14.75 11.69
N ALA A 77 -33.60 -14.06 11.35
CA ALA A 77 -32.91 -13.19 12.29
C ALA A 77 -33.69 -11.89 12.60
N LEU A 78 -34.41 -11.34 11.62
CA LEU A 78 -35.14 -10.08 11.75
C LEU A 78 -36.53 -10.26 12.37
N TYR A 79 -37.24 -11.33 11.99
CA TYR A 79 -38.62 -11.62 12.41
C TYR A 79 -38.73 -12.75 13.42
N GLY A 80 -37.63 -13.46 13.73
CA GLY A 80 -37.55 -14.38 14.87
C GLY A 80 -38.59 -15.50 14.82
N TRP A 81 -38.73 -16.18 13.68
CA TRP A 81 -39.72 -17.26 13.56
C TRP A 81 -39.25 -18.53 14.27
N LYS A 82 -39.48 -18.58 15.59
CA LYS A 82 -39.52 -19.84 16.34
C LYS A 82 -40.78 -20.60 15.93
N SER A 83 -40.59 -21.80 15.38
CA SER A 83 -41.58 -22.87 15.56
C SER A 83 -41.47 -23.45 16.96
#